data_AF-A0A8C3XV71-F1
#
_entry.id   AF-A0A8C3XV71-F1
#
_cell.length_a   1.000
_cell.length_b   1.000
_cell.length_c   1.000
_cell.angle_alpha   90.00
_cell.angle_beta   90.00
_cell.angle_gamma   90.00
#
_symmetry.space_group_name_H-M   'P 1'
#
loop_
_entity.id
_entity.type
_entity.pdbx_description
1 polymer ?
#
loop_
_entity_poly.entity_id
_entity_poly.type
_entity_poly.pdbx_seq_one_letter_code
_entity_poly.pdbx_strand_id
1 'polypeptide(L)'
;YELGVAHPPGYPLFTLLAKLVIGLFPFGSIAYRVNLLCGLLGAAAASLLYYTVFRLSGSYAGGILAAGVFSFSRLTWQWSITAEVFSLNNLFVGLLMALTVHFEEAATAKERSKISKVGAFCCGLSLCNQHTIVLYVLCIVLWVLFQLFKGKELSFGHLLKLGLCFLAGLLPYLYLPASSYLHRARWTWGDQTTFQGFLTHFLREEYGTFSLVNRVTHMKTELSFTVPALAIVAWLRTEKSSMIWLFTGMLCIYSLFFAWRANLDITKPLFMGVVERFWMQSNAVMAVLAGLGLASLVSVGNTVLENSRVLQCVEWLSAAALVTSQIYANYSICDQSCNYVVNKFARNLLSSMPPDAIILLRGDLPGNSLRYLHYCEGMRPDVTLVDQEMMTYEWYLPKMAKHLPGISFPGRRWNPVEGILPDGTLTFNLHHFLKVNKQ
;
A
#
# COMPACT_ATOMS: atom_id res chain seq x y z
N TYR A 1 0.67 16.17 -14.11
CA TYR A 1 1.13 14.82 -13.72
C TYR A 1 2.67 14.72 -13.79
N GLU A 2 3.32 15.12 -12.70
CA GLU A 2 4.78 15.29 -12.62
C GLU A 2 5.41 14.28 -11.67
N LEU A 3 6.73 14.10 -11.81
CA LEU A 3 7.54 13.29 -10.91
C LEU A 3 8.03 14.18 -9.76
N GLY A 4 7.18 14.32 -8.74
CA GLY A 4 7.52 14.91 -7.45
C GLY A 4 7.61 13.85 -6.34
N VAL A 5 7.98 14.28 -5.13
CA VAL A 5 8.01 13.38 -3.96
C VAL A 5 6.65 13.38 -3.25
N ALA A 6 6.06 12.19 -3.08
CA ALA A 6 4.83 12.02 -2.32
C ALA A 6 5.09 12.19 -0.81
N HIS A 7 4.02 12.20 -0.01
CA HIS A 7 4.14 12.26 1.44
C HIS A 7 4.92 11.05 2.02
N PRO A 8 5.53 11.17 3.21
CA PRO A 8 6.39 10.14 3.80
C PRO A 8 5.76 8.73 3.84
N PRO A 9 6.47 7.66 3.43
CA PRO A 9 7.91 7.61 3.11
C PRO A 9 8.25 7.86 1.63
N GLY A 10 7.34 8.46 0.86
CA GLY A 10 7.57 8.92 -0.51
C GLY A 10 7.14 7.96 -1.62
N TYR A 11 6.93 6.68 -1.31
CA TYR A 11 6.43 5.64 -2.23
C TYR A 11 7.09 5.66 -3.63
N PRO A 12 8.44 5.70 -3.71
CA PRO A 12 9.16 5.94 -4.97
C PRO A 12 8.82 4.90 -6.06
N LEU A 13 8.61 3.64 -5.68
CA LEU A 13 8.28 2.62 -6.68
C LEU A 13 6.89 2.85 -7.29
N PHE A 14 5.89 3.13 -6.46
CA PHE A 14 4.52 3.37 -6.94
C PHE A 14 4.44 4.62 -7.81
N THR A 15 5.11 5.71 -7.42
CA THR A 15 5.10 6.96 -8.18
C THR A 15 5.77 6.81 -9.55
N LEU A 16 6.89 6.09 -9.63
CA LEU A 16 7.56 5.78 -10.90
C LEU A 16 6.70 4.89 -11.80
N LEU A 17 6.06 3.85 -11.24
CA LEU A 17 5.14 2.98 -11.99
C LEU A 17 3.90 3.73 -12.47
N ALA A 18 3.32 4.59 -11.63
CA ALA A 18 2.18 5.42 -12.00
C ALA A 18 2.55 6.35 -13.18
N LYS A 19 3.73 6.99 -13.15
CA LYS A 19 4.21 7.83 -14.25
C LYS A 19 4.38 7.04 -15.55
N LEU A 20 4.92 5.83 -15.47
CA LEU A 20 5.07 4.93 -16.61
C LEU A 20 3.71 4.59 -17.23
N VAL A 21 2.75 4.15 -16.43
CA VAL A 21 1.40 3.78 -16.89
C VAL A 21 0.66 4.98 -17.49
N ILE A 22 0.75 6.16 -16.87
CA ILE A 22 0.15 7.39 -17.41
C ILE A 22 0.64 7.67 -18.84
N GLY A 23 1.92 7.39 -19.12
CA GLY A 23 2.52 7.55 -20.45
C GLY A 23 2.15 6.44 -21.43
N LEU A 24 1.99 5.19 -20.97
CA LEU A 24 1.67 4.04 -21.82
C LEU A 24 0.20 3.99 -22.24
N PHE A 25 -0.72 4.45 -21.40
CA PHE A 25 -2.16 4.40 -21.68
C PHE A 25 -2.68 5.82 -22.02
N PRO A 26 -2.99 6.14 -23.29
CA PRO A 26 -3.36 7.50 -23.70
C PRO A 26 -4.86 7.82 -23.54
N PHE A 27 -5.67 6.93 -22.95
CA PHE A 27 -7.12 7.10 -22.81
C PHE A 27 -7.55 7.31 -21.34
N GLY A 28 -8.75 7.86 -21.16
CA GLY A 28 -9.27 8.22 -19.84
C GLY A 28 -8.51 9.35 -19.15
N SER A 29 -9.01 9.77 -17.99
CA SER A 29 -8.35 10.77 -17.14
C SER A 29 -7.07 10.22 -16.52
N ILE A 30 -6.22 11.11 -15.98
CA ILE A 30 -5.00 10.69 -15.30
C ILE A 30 -5.31 9.77 -14.10
N ALA A 31 -6.34 10.10 -13.31
CA ALA A 31 -6.79 9.28 -12.19
C ALA A 31 -7.26 7.89 -12.66
N TYR A 32 -8.00 7.83 -13.78
CA TYR A 32 -8.46 6.55 -14.33
C TYR A 32 -7.30 5.62 -14.68
N ARG A 33 -6.23 6.13 -15.31
CA ARG A 33 -5.05 5.33 -15.69
C ARG A 33 -4.34 4.74 -14.47
N VAL A 34 -4.20 5.52 -13.39
CA VAL A 34 -3.58 5.03 -12.15
C VAL A 34 -4.51 4.06 -11.41
N ASN A 35 -5.83 4.28 -11.43
CA ASN A 35 -6.79 3.30 -10.90
C ASN A 35 -6.72 1.97 -11.67
N LEU A 36 -6.58 2.01 -12.99
CA LEU A 36 -6.41 0.81 -13.81
C LEU A 36 -5.14 0.03 -13.42
N LEU A 37 -4.02 0.73 -13.17
CA LEU A 37 -2.81 0.11 -12.62
C LEU A 37 -3.11 -0.60 -11.29
N CYS A 38 -3.79 0.05 -10.35
CA CYS A 38 -4.17 -0.58 -9.08
C CYS A 38 -5.02 -1.84 -9.28
N GLY A 39 -6.00 -1.80 -10.20
CA GLY A 39 -6.85 -2.96 -10.50
C GLY A 39 -6.05 -4.15 -11.05
N LEU A 40 -5.11 -3.88 -11.97
CA LEU A 40 -4.21 -4.89 -12.53
C LEU A 40 -3.26 -5.46 -11.46
N LEU A 41 -2.72 -4.62 -10.58
CA LEU A 41 -1.87 -5.06 -9.47
C LEU A 41 -2.65 -5.92 -8.47
N GLY A 42 -3.90 -5.54 -8.15
CA GLY A 42 -4.79 -6.33 -7.30
C GLY A 42 -5.13 -7.71 -7.90
N ALA A 43 -5.43 -7.76 -9.19
CA ALA A 43 -5.68 -9.02 -9.90
C ALA A 43 -4.42 -9.92 -9.96
N ALA A 44 -3.24 -9.32 -10.17
CA ALA A 44 -1.97 -10.04 -10.13
C ALA A 44 -1.67 -10.58 -8.72
N ALA A 45 -1.96 -9.81 -7.67
CA ALA A 45 -1.85 -10.27 -6.28
C ALA A 45 -2.74 -11.50 -6.03
N ALA A 46 -4.03 -11.43 -6.41
CA ALA A 46 -4.97 -12.54 -6.27
C ALA A 46 -4.51 -13.81 -7.03
N SER A 47 -3.95 -13.62 -8.23
CA SER A 47 -3.39 -14.73 -9.04
C SER A 47 -2.22 -15.43 -8.34
N LEU A 48 -1.38 -14.67 -7.61
CA LEU A 48 -0.28 -15.23 -6.82
C LEU A 48 -0.77 -15.96 -5.57
N LEU A 49 -1.87 -15.50 -4.94
CA LEU A 49 -2.51 -16.22 -3.84
C LEU A 49 -3.13 -17.54 -4.32
N TYR A 50 -3.83 -17.51 -5.47
CA TYR A 50 -4.29 -18.72 -6.15
C TYR A 50 -3.13 -19.70 -6.37
N TYR A 51 -2.04 -19.22 -6.96
CA TYR A 51 -0.86 -20.03 -7.26
C TYR A 51 -0.28 -20.63 -5.98
N THR A 52 -0.15 -19.85 -4.92
CA THR A 52 0.35 -20.31 -3.61
C THR A 52 -0.46 -21.49 -3.08
N VAL A 53 -1.80 -21.38 -3.08
CA VAL A 53 -2.68 -22.47 -2.61
C VAL A 53 -2.60 -23.68 -3.53
N PHE A 54 -2.64 -23.46 -4.85
CA PHE A 54 -2.56 -24.54 -5.82
C PHE A 54 -1.26 -25.33 -5.68
N ARG A 55 -0.12 -24.66 -5.54
CA ARG A 55 1.19 -25.33 -5.39
C ARG A 55 1.30 -26.12 -4.09
N LEU A 56 0.73 -25.63 -2.99
CA LEU A 56 0.80 -26.29 -1.69
C LEU A 56 -0.19 -27.44 -1.51
N SER A 57 -1.31 -27.44 -2.23
CA SER A 57 -2.39 -28.41 -2.02
C SER A 57 -2.80 -29.22 -3.25
N GLY A 58 -2.40 -28.80 -4.45
CA GLY A 58 -2.92 -29.33 -5.72
C GLY A 58 -4.36 -28.90 -6.06
N SER A 59 -5.05 -28.17 -5.18
CA SER A 59 -6.45 -27.82 -5.38
C SER A 59 -6.64 -26.52 -6.18
N TYR A 60 -7.30 -26.65 -7.33
CA TYR A 60 -7.77 -25.52 -8.13
C TYR A 60 -8.89 -24.75 -7.42
N ALA A 61 -9.85 -25.47 -6.82
CA ALA A 61 -10.99 -24.87 -6.14
C ALA A 61 -10.57 -24.11 -4.87
N GLY A 62 -9.64 -24.66 -4.09
CA GLY A 62 -9.02 -23.97 -2.95
C GLY A 62 -8.27 -22.71 -3.39
N GLY A 63 -7.57 -22.76 -4.53
CA GLY A 63 -6.95 -21.58 -5.12
C GLY A 63 -7.96 -20.51 -5.53
N ILE A 64 -9.05 -20.89 -6.18
CA ILE A 64 -10.14 -19.97 -6.57
C ILE A 64 -10.79 -19.36 -5.33
N LEU A 65 -11.01 -20.16 -4.26
CA LEU A 65 -11.53 -19.65 -3.01
C LEU A 65 -10.60 -18.56 -2.44
N ALA A 66 -9.29 -18.82 -2.36
CA ALA A 66 -8.33 -17.85 -1.83
C ALA A 66 -8.30 -16.56 -2.66
N ALA A 67 -8.20 -16.67 -3.98
CA ALA A 67 -8.20 -15.51 -4.86
C ALA A 67 -9.53 -14.73 -4.81
N GLY A 68 -10.67 -15.42 -4.83
CA GLY A 68 -11.98 -14.78 -4.84
C GLY A 68 -12.33 -14.12 -3.51
N VAL A 69 -12.12 -14.81 -2.37
CA VAL A 69 -12.34 -14.23 -1.04
C VAL A 69 -11.44 -13.01 -0.82
N PHE A 70 -10.18 -13.06 -1.26
CA PHE A 70 -9.29 -11.92 -1.18
C PHE A 70 -9.77 -10.77 -2.07
N SER A 71 -10.00 -11.01 -3.35
CA SER A 71 -10.34 -9.98 -4.36
C SER A 71 -11.64 -9.28 -4.05
N PHE A 72 -12.66 -10.03 -3.62
CA PHE A 72 -14.00 -9.51 -3.37
C PHE A 72 -14.27 -9.19 -1.90
N SER A 73 -13.24 -9.19 -1.05
CA SER A 73 -13.34 -8.54 0.26
C SER A 73 -13.40 -7.02 0.09
N ARG A 74 -14.22 -6.35 0.91
CA ARG A 74 -14.47 -4.90 0.82
C ARG A 74 -13.18 -4.08 0.70
N LEU A 75 -12.23 -4.28 1.60
CA LEU A 75 -10.98 -3.51 1.63
C LEU A 75 -10.14 -3.73 0.37
N THR A 76 -9.89 -4.98 -0.01
CA THR A 76 -9.07 -5.28 -1.19
C THR A 76 -9.72 -4.72 -2.45
N TRP A 77 -11.03 -4.88 -2.60
CA TRP A 77 -11.77 -4.33 -3.75
C TRP A 77 -11.65 -2.80 -3.78
N GLN A 78 -11.99 -2.13 -2.68
CA GLN A 78 -11.97 -0.67 -2.57
C GLN A 78 -10.60 -0.07 -2.92
N TRP A 79 -9.52 -0.66 -2.42
CA TRP A 79 -8.16 -0.17 -2.69
C TRP A 79 -7.57 -0.66 -4.02
N SER A 80 -8.22 -1.62 -4.70
CA SER A 80 -7.89 -2.02 -6.07
C SER A 80 -8.50 -1.07 -7.12
N ILE A 81 -9.58 -0.36 -6.78
CA ILE A 81 -10.22 0.63 -7.67
C ILE A 81 -9.82 2.08 -7.35
N THR A 82 -8.85 2.28 -6.46
CA THR A 82 -8.39 3.59 -6.01
C THR A 82 -6.89 3.75 -6.26
N ALA A 83 -6.45 4.92 -6.73
CA ALA A 83 -5.06 5.28 -7.01
C ALA A 83 -4.24 5.41 -5.72
N GLU A 84 -3.93 4.26 -5.11
CA GLU A 84 -3.28 4.12 -3.81
C GLU A 84 -2.29 2.96 -3.81
N VAL A 85 -1.35 3.02 -2.86
CA VAL A 85 -0.16 2.16 -2.82
C VAL A 85 -0.42 0.73 -2.35
N PHE A 86 -1.62 0.47 -1.82
CA PHE A 86 -1.97 -0.79 -1.19
C PHE A 86 -2.03 -1.97 -2.18
N SER A 87 -2.50 -1.74 -3.40
CA SER A 87 -2.57 -2.80 -4.42
C SER A 87 -1.19 -3.30 -4.82
N LEU A 88 -0.21 -2.39 -4.93
CA LEU A 88 1.18 -2.77 -5.16
C LEU A 88 1.76 -3.51 -3.95
N ASN A 89 1.41 -3.11 -2.73
CA ASN A 89 1.85 -3.82 -1.53
C ASN A 89 1.28 -5.24 -1.47
N ASN A 90 -0.01 -5.41 -1.80
CA ASN A 90 -0.67 -6.71 -1.89
C ASN A 90 -0.01 -7.61 -2.96
N LEU A 91 0.41 -7.04 -4.09
CA LEU A 91 1.19 -7.76 -5.10
C LEU A 91 2.49 -8.28 -4.50
N PHE A 92 3.24 -7.46 -3.75
CA PHE A 92 4.47 -7.93 -3.09
C PHE A 92 4.20 -9.00 -2.04
N VAL A 93 3.12 -8.89 -1.26
CA VAL A 93 2.72 -9.96 -0.32
C VAL A 93 2.50 -11.28 -1.07
N GLY A 94 1.67 -11.27 -2.11
CA GLY A 94 1.41 -12.46 -2.93
C GLY A 94 2.68 -13.01 -3.60
N LEU A 95 3.54 -12.12 -4.11
CA LEU A 95 4.80 -12.50 -4.76
C LEU A 95 5.77 -13.15 -3.78
N LEU A 96 5.93 -12.58 -2.58
CA LEU A 96 6.81 -13.13 -1.56
C LEU A 96 6.29 -14.49 -1.05
N MET A 97 4.98 -14.67 -0.90
CA MET A 97 4.38 -15.96 -0.57
C MET A 97 4.64 -17.00 -1.67
N ALA A 98 4.38 -16.64 -2.94
CA ALA A 98 4.61 -17.52 -4.08
C ALA A 98 6.09 -17.90 -4.26
N LEU A 99 7.01 -16.94 -4.08
CA LEU A 99 8.46 -17.19 -4.12
C LEU A 99 8.91 -18.09 -2.97
N THR A 100 8.29 -17.98 -1.79
CA THR A 100 8.62 -18.83 -0.64
C THR A 100 8.18 -20.27 -0.88
N VAL A 101 7.00 -20.48 -1.46
CA VAL A 101 6.56 -21.82 -1.89
C VAL A 101 7.50 -22.38 -2.96
N HIS A 102 7.83 -21.58 -3.97
CA HIS A 102 8.74 -22.00 -5.02
C HIS A 102 10.15 -22.34 -4.48
N PHE A 103 10.61 -21.62 -3.45
CA PHE A 103 11.86 -21.90 -2.76
C PHE A 103 11.83 -23.25 -2.02
N GLU A 104 10.73 -23.57 -1.33
CA GLU A 104 10.57 -24.85 -0.62
C GLU A 104 10.50 -26.04 -1.61
N GLU A 105 9.84 -25.86 -2.76
CA GLU A 105 9.70 -26.90 -3.80
C GLU A 105 10.98 -27.13 -4.61
N ALA A 106 11.93 -26.19 -4.57
CA ALA A 106 13.15 -26.26 -5.36
C ALA A 106 13.95 -27.53 -5.02
N ALA A 107 14.26 -28.34 -6.05
CA ALA A 107 14.91 -29.63 -5.85
C ALA A 107 16.41 -29.52 -5.60
N THR A 108 17.04 -28.43 -6.07
CA THR A 108 18.50 -28.26 -6.05
C THR A 108 18.94 -27.01 -5.29
N ALA A 109 20.13 -27.05 -4.68
CA ALA A 109 20.76 -25.90 -4.03
C ALA A 109 20.95 -24.70 -4.99
N LYS A 110 21.24 -24.98 -6.27
CA LYS A 110 21.41 -23.96 -7.31
C LYS A 110 20.09 -23.21 -7.56
N GLU A 111 18.99 -23.94 -7.61
CA GLU A 111 17.65 -23.38 -7.78
C GLU A 111 17.23 -22.58 -6.55
N ARG A 112 17.38 -23.13 -5.34
CA ARG A 112 17.15 -22.40 -4.07
C ARG A 112 17.94 -21.11 -4.00
N SER A 113 19.22 -21.12 -4.36
CA SER A 113 20.06 -19.91 -4.41
C SER A 113 19.57 -18.89 -5.44
N LYS A 114 19.05 -19.33 -6.60
CA LYS A 114 18.48 -18.42 -7.59
C LYS A 114 17.23 -17.74 -7.04
N ILE A 115 16.32 -18.52 -6.45
CA ILE A 115 15.04 -18.03 -5.93
C ILE A 115 15.27 -17.10 -4.73
N SER A 116 16.18 -17.45 -3.80
CA SER A 116 16.48 -16.60 -2.64
C SER A 116 17.05 -15.24 -3.05
N LYS A 117 17.86 -15.17 -4.12
CA LYS A 117 18.35 -13.89 -4.67
C LYS A 117 17.24 -13.04 -5.30
N VAL A 118 16.33 -13.67 -6.04
CA VAL A 118 15.14 -12.98 -6.57
C VAL A 118 14.26 -12.49 -5.42
N GLY A 119 14.00 -13.34 -4.42
CA GLY A 119 13.29 -12.97 -3.20
C GLY A 119 13.95 -11.80 -2.46
N ALA A 120 15.27 -11.80 -2.29
CA ALA A 120 16.00 -10.71 -1.66
C ALA A 120 15.84 -9.39 -2.42
N PHE A 121 15.93 -9.42 -3.75
CA PHE A 121 15.63 -8.24 -4.60
C PHE A 121 14.18 -7.77 -4.42
N CYS A 122 13.21 -8.68 -4.43
CA CYS A 122 11.81 -8.35 -4.20
C CYS A 122 11.55 -7.78 -2.81
N CYS A 123 12.23 -8.27 -1.77
CA CYS A 123 12.16 -7.71 -0.41
C CYS A 123 12.61 -6.25 -0.39
N GLY A 124 13.77 -5.94 -1.00
CA GLY A 124 14.26 -4.55 -1.11
C GLY A 124 13.29 -3.67 -1.89
N LEU A 125 12.84 -4.15 -3.05
CA LEU A 125 11.91 -3.43 -3.92
C LEU A 125 10.56 -3.17 -3.24
N SER A 126 10.05 -4.11 -2.44
CA SER A 126 8.79 -3.95 -1.70
C SER A 126 8.84 -2.83 -0.66
N LEU A 127 10.01 -2.60 -0.05
CA LEU A 127 10.22 -1.50 0.90
C LEU A 127 10.17 -0.13 0.22
N CYS A 128 10.44 -0.03 -1.08
CA CYS A 128 10.25 1.19 -1.88
C CYS A 128 8.78 1.51 -2.19
N ASN A 129 7.85 0.62 -1.83
CA ASN A 129 6.42 0.88 -1.86
C ASN A 129 5.91 1.22 -0.46
N GLN A 130 5.79 0.24 0.43
CA GLN A 130 5.16 0.46 1.74
C GLN A 130 5.94 -0.27 2.85
N HIS A 131 6.39 0.47 3.87
CA HIS A 131 7.27 -0.07 4.92
C HIS A 131 6.65 -1.19 5.76
N THR A 132 5.33 -1.29 5.83
CA THR A 132 4.63 -2.32 6.63
C THR A 132 5.00 -3.74 6.21
N ILE A 133 5.42 -3.93 4.95
CA ILE A 133 5.86 -5.23 4.44
C ILE A 133 7.08 -5.79 5.17
N VAL A 134 7.83 -4.94 5.89
CA VAL A 134 8.99 -5.37 6.69
C VAL A 134 8.63 -6.49 7.67
N LEU A 135 7.40 -6.51 8.20
CA LEU A 135 6.93 -7.53 9.12
C LEU A 135 6.91 -8.92 8.46
N TYR A 136 6.54 -8.99 7.17
CA TYR A 136 6.56 -10.24 6.40
C TYR A 136 7.97 -10.57 5.93
N VAL A 137 8.74 -9.57 5.48
CA VAL A 137 10.14 -9.74 5.08
C VAL A 137 10.96 -10.34 6.21
N LEU A 138 10.80 -9.89 7.45
CA LEU A 138 11.50 -10.45 8.62
C LEU A 138 11.18 -11.93 8.84
N CYS A 139 9.90 -12.31 8.78
CA CYS A 139 9.48 -13.71 8.94
C CYS A 139 10.08 -14.59 7.84
N ILE A 140 9.95 -14.17 6.58
CA ILE A 140 10.39 -14.92 5.41
C ILE A 140 11.92 -15.02 5.37
N VAL A 141 12.65 -13.94 5.62
CA VAL A 141 14.12 -13.95 5.61
C VAL A 141 14.67 -14.86 6.69
N LEU A 142 14.16 -14.79 7.93
CA LEU A 142 14.61 -15.68 9.00
C LEU A 142 14.35 -17.14 8.65
N TRP A 143 13.17 -17.44 8.09
CA TRP A 143 12.81 -18.79 7.68
C TRP A 143 13.69 -19.30 6.51
N VAL A 144 13.90 -18.50 5.46
CA VAL A 144 14.76 -18.86 4.31
C VAL A 144 16.21 -19.09 4.77
N LEU A 145 16.75 -18.22 5.62
CA LEU A 145 18.11 -18.37 6.14
C LEU A 145 18.25 -19.64 6.99
N PHE A 146 17.24 -19.96 7.80
CA PHE A 146 17.19 -21.20 8.57
C PHE A 146 17.19 -22.43 7.65
N GLN A 147 16.40 -22.44 6.58
CA GLN A 147 16.37 -23.56 5.62
C GLN A 147 17.69 -23.72 4.87
N LEU A 148 18.30 -22.62 4.41
CA LEU A 148 19.62 -22.65 3.77
C LEU A 148 20.70 -23.15 4.74
N PHE A 149 20.63 -22.76 6.02
CA PHE A 149 21.53 -23.25 7.05
C PHE A 149 21.37 -24.76 7.29
N LYS A 150 20.12 -25.23 7.46
CA LYS A 150 19.79 -26.65 7.62
C LYS A 150 20.27 -27.49 6.43
N GLY A 151 20.15 -26.96 5.22
CA GLY A 151 20.65 -27.57 3.99
C GLY A 151 22.16 -27.51 3.79
N LYS A 152 22.92 -26.83 4.67
CA LYS A 152 24.36 -26.52 4.50
C LYS A 152 24.67 -25.74 3.20
N GLU A 153 23.73 -24.93 2.75
CA GLU A 153 23.80 -24.11 1.51
C GLU A 153 24.12 -22.64 1.79
N LEU A 154 24.17 -22.28 3.09
CA LEU A 154 24.49 -20.94 3.54
C LEU A 154 26.00 -20.78 3.66
N SER A 155 26.55 -19.81 2.94
CA SER A 155 27.95 -19.38 3.04
C SER A 155 28.02 -17.86 3.13
N PHE A 156 29.13 -17.31 3.62
CA PHE A 156 29.34 -15.86 3.67
C PHE A 156 29.20 -15.20 2.29
N GLY A 157 29.77 -15.83 1.25
CA GLY A 157 29.63 -15.34 -0.13
C GLY A 157 28.18 -15.38 -0.65
N HIS A 158 27.36 -16.33 -0.19
CA HIS A 158 25.92 -16.36 -0.50
C HIS A 158 25.19 -15.21 0.22
N LEU A 159 25.45 -15.01 1.51
CA LEU A 159 24.87 -13.90 2.29
C LEU A 159 25.18 -12.54 1.65
N LEU A 160 26.43 -12.33 1.19
CA LEU A 160 26.81 -11.11 0.48
C LEU A 160 25.99 -10.91 -0.80
N LYS A 161 25.80 -11.97 -1.60
CA LYS A 161 24.96 -11.91 -2.81
C LYS A 161 23.50 -11.57 -2.50
N LEU A 162 22.93 -12.14 -1.43
CA LEU A 162 21.58 -11.80 -0.99
C LEU A 162 21.49 -10.33 -0.57
N GLY A 163 22.47 -9.85 0.19
CA GLY A 163 22.58 -8.43 0.58
C GLY A 163 22.65 -7.51 -0.65
N LEU A 164 23.49 -7.84 -1.63
CA LEU A 164 23.60 -7.06 -2.88
C LEU A 164 22.29 -7.05 -3.68
N CYS A 165 21.59 -8.18 -3.79
CA CYS A 165 20.29 -8.24 -4.44
C CYS A 165 19.24 -7.39 -3.71
N PHE A 166 19.21 -7.44 -2.37
CA PHE A 166 18.34 -6.60 -1.55
C PHE A 166 18.63 -5.11 -1.75
N LEU A 167 19.90 -4.71 -1.70
CA LEU A 167 20.32 -3.32 -1.93
C LEU A 167 19.99 -2.86 -3.36
N ALA A 168 20.11 -3.73 -4.36
CA ALA A 168 19.67 -3.43 -5.72
C ALA A 168 18.15 -3.19 -5.81
N GLY A 169 17.36 -3.89 -4.99
CA GLY A 169 15.92 -3.64 -4.86
C GLY A 169 15.59 -2.25 -4.30
N LEU A 170 16.47 -1.67 -3.48
CA LEU A 170 16.29 -0.35 -2.86
C LEU A 170 16.62 0.83 -3.78
N LEU A 171 17.14 0.59 -4.99
CA LEU A 171 17.51 1.64 -5.94
C LEU A 171 16.42 2.69 -6.24
N PRO A 172 15.12 2.37 -6.26
CA PRO A 172 14.08 3.39 -6.43
C PRO A 172 14.13 4.51 -5.38
N TYR A 173 14.69 4.30 -4.18
CA TYR A 173 14.85 5.39 -3.21
C TYR A 173 15.73 6.54 -3.69
N LEU A 174 16.65 6.29 -4.64
CA LEU A 174 17.46 7.34 -5.26
C LEU A 174 16.62 8.39 -6.01
N TYR A 175 15.37 8.04 -6.38
CA TYR A 175 14.42 8.97 -6.97
C TYR A 175 14.08 10.15 -6.05
N LEU A 176 13.97 9.92 -4.72
CA LEU A 176 13.55 10.96 -3.78
C LEU A 176 14.52 12.17 -3.77
N PRO A 177 15.83 11.99 -3.48
CA PRO A 177 16.78 13.10 -3.53
C PRO A 177 16.92 13.67 -4.94
N ALA A 178 16.91 12.82 -5.99
CA ALA A 178 17.05 13.28 -7.37
C ALA A 178 15.88 14.20 -7.79
N SER A 179 14.65 13.81 -7.50
CA SER A 179 13.45 14.61 -7.75
C SER A 179 13.48 15.92 -6.97
N SER A 180 13.84 15.86 -5.68
CA SER A 180 13.89 17.04 -4.80
C SER A 180 14.99 18.03 -5.20
N TYR A 181 16.11 17.53 -5.75
CA TYR A 181 17.22 18.33 -6.27
C TYR A 181 16.87 19.00 -7.61
N LEU A 182 16.33 18.23 -8.56
CA LEU A 182 15.91 18.77 -9.86
C LEU A 182 14.79 19.79 -9.71
N HIS A 183 13.91 19.58 -8.72
CA HIS A 183 12.89 20.53 -8.30
C HIS A 183 12.04 21.03 -9.48
N ARG A 184 11.69 20.13 -10.40
CA ARG A 184 10.88 20.43 -11.60
C ARG A 184 9.38 20.30 -11.33
N ALA A 185 9.00 19.40 -10.43
CA ALA A 185 7.60 19.17 -10.08
C ALA A 185 7.06 20.33 -9.25
N ARG A 186 5.88 20.82 -9.62
CA ARG A 186 5.12 21.86 -8.91
C ARG A 186 4.66 21.43 -7.53
N TRP A 187 4.77 20.14 -7.20
CA TRP A 187 4.50 19.62 -5.87
C TRP A 187 5.55 18.59 -5.48
N THR A 188 6.14 18.77 -4.31
CA THR A 188 7.08 17.84 -3.65
C THR A 188 6.91 18.02 -2.16
N TRP A 189 6.64 16.92 -1.44
CA TRP A 189 6.54 16.95 0.01
C TRP A 189 7.93 16.87 0.62
N GLY A 190 8.33 17.84 1.45
CA GLY A 190 9.62 17.83 2.13
C GLY A 190 10.81 18.26 1.26
N ASP A 191 11.99 18.25 1.88
CA ASP A 191 13.28 18.44 1.20
C ASP A 191 14.20 17.25 1.43
N GLN A 192 14.42 16.44 0.39
CA GLN A 192 15.25 15.24 0.43
C GLN A 192 16.64 15.48 -0.18
N THR A 193 17.03 16.74 -0.42
CA THR A 193 18.33 17.06 -1.03
C THR A 193 19.51 16.79 -0.10
N THR A 194 19.27 16.76 1.21
CA THR A 194 20.28 16.43 2.23
C THR A 194 20.05 15.02 2.78
N PHE A 195 21.10 14.41 3.34
CA PHE A 195 20.99 13.10 3.98
C PHE A 195 19.99 13.12 5.15
N GLN A 196 20.01 14.18 5.97
CA GLN A 196 19.07 14.35 7.08
C GLN A 196 17.63 14.49 6.56
N GLY A 197 17.41 15.32 5.53
CA GLY A 197 16.08 15.50 4.95
C GLY A 197 15.54 14.21 4.31
N PHE A 198 16.40 13.44 3.65
CA PHE A 198 16.07 12.09 3.18
C PHE A 198 15.69 11.19 4.35
N LEU A 199 16.47 11.18 5.45
CA LEU A 199 16.22 10.32 6.60
C LEU A 199 14.92 10.70 7.33
N THR A 200 14.66 11.99 7.55
CA THR A 200 13.41 12.51 8.12
C THR A 200 12.21 12.06 7.30
N HIS A 201 12.31 12.13 5.97
CA HIS A 201 11.25 11.68 5.06
C HIS A 201 11.10 10.15 5.06
N PHE A 202 12.21 9.42 4.99
CA PHE A 202 12.22 7.96 4.99
C PHE A 202 11.66 7.38 6.29
N LEU A 203 12.09 7.89 7.45
CA LEU A 203 11.63 7.45 8.77
C LEU A 203 10.23 7.96 9.13
N ARG A 204 9.66 8.85 8.32
CA ARG A 204 8.34 9.45 8.54
C ARG A 204 8.27 10.22 9.86
N GLU A 205 9.32 10.97 10.17
CA GLU A 205 9.43 11.74 11.42
C GLU A 205 8.31 12.76 11.60
N GLU A 206 7.83 13.36 10.51
CA GLU A 206 6.70 14.30 10.52
C GLU A 206 5.37 13.66 10.96
N TYR A 207 5.27 12.32 10.90
CA TYR A 207 4.14 11.56 11.43
C TYR A 207 4.43 10.95 12.81
N GLY A 208 5.57 11.27 13.41
CA GLY A 208 5.97 10.87 14.76
C GLY A 208 6.67 9.50 14.85
N THR A 209 7.33 9.03 13.78
CA THR A 209 8.14 7.77 13.71
C THR A 209 7.65 6.66 14.63
N PHE A 210 6.81 5.77 14.09
CA PHE A 210 6.10 4.72 14.83
C PHE A 210 4.97 5.21 15.77
N SER A 211 4.75 6.52 15.91
CA SER A 211 3.59 7.02 16.66
C SER A 211 2.27 6.70 15.94
N LEU A 212 1.49 5.84 16.57
CA LEU A 212 0.04 5.80 16.49
C LEU A 212 -0.41 5.81 17.97
N VAL A 213 -1.31 6.71 18.38
CA VAL A 213 -1.47 7.15 19.81
C VAL A 213 -2.52 6.36 20.62
N ASN A 214 -2.07 5.49 21.55
CA ASN A 214 -2.77 4.63 22.53
C ASN A 214 -4.12 3.86 22.26
N ARG A 215 -3.99 2.52 22.38
CA ARG A 215 -4.90 1.38 22.64
C ARG A 215 -6.24 1.25 21.88
N VAL A 216 -6.36 0.15 21.13
CA VAL A 216 -7.64 -0.44 20.68
C VAL A 216 -7.86 -1.82 21.30
N THR A 217 -9.10 -2.11 21.70
CA THR A 217 -9.54 -3.39 22.29
C THR A 217 -10.20 -4.36 21.31
N HIS A 218 -10.48 -3.96 20.06
CA HIS A 218 -11.22 -4.79 19.10
C HIS A 218 -10.73 -4.64 17.64
N MET A 219 -9.97 -5.61 17.14
CA MET A 219 -9.86 -5.85 15.69
C MET A 219 -11.07 -6.64 15.23
N LYS A 220 -11.78 -6.15 14.21
CA LYS A 220 -12.88 -6.89 13.56
C LYS A 220 -12.36 -7.47 12.24
N THR A 221 -12.63 -8.75 12.01
CA THR A 221 -12.46 -9.34 10.67
C THR A 221 -13.62 -8.89 9.78
N GLU A 222 -13.32 -8.53 8.55
CA GLU A 222 -14.33 -8.25 7.52
C GLU A 222 -14.69 -9.50 6.70
N LEU A 223 -13.91 -10.56 6.87
CA LEU A 223 -14.15 -11.85 6.22
C LEU A 223 -15.27 -12.58 6.97
N SER A 224 -16.09 -13.33 6.23
CA SER A 224 -17.14 -14.17 6.81
C SER A 224 -16.57 -15.20 7.76
N PHE A 225 -17.33 -15.61 8.78
CA PHE A 225 -16.90 -16.56 9.81
C PHE A 225 -16.37 -17.90 9.23
N THR A 226 -16.87 -18.30 8.06
CA THR A 226 -16.41 -19.50 7.35
C THR A 226 -14.94 -19.42 6.94
N VAL A 227 -14.43 -18.23 6.62
CA VAL A 227 -13.04 -18.07 6.16
C VAL A 227 -12.04 -18.34 7.30
N PRO A 228 -12.16 -17.75 8.50
CA PRO A 228 -11.37 -18.16 9.66
C PRO A 228 -11.56 -19.62 10.05
N ALA A 229 -12.77 -20.17 9.98
CA ALA A 229 -13.00 -21.58 10.29
C ALA A 229 -12.18 -22.50 9.37
N LEU A 230 -12.18 -22.23 8.05
CA LEU A 230 -11.36 -22.97 7.09
C LEU A 230 -9.85 -22.77 7.35
N ALA A 231 -9.42 -21.55 7.68
CA ALA A 231 -8.03 -21.29 8.02
C ALA A 231 -7.57 -22.10 9.26
N ILE A 232 -8.42 -22.24 10.27
CA ILE A 232 -8.17 -23.10 11.44
C ILE A 232 -8.08 -24.57 11.02
N VAL A 233 -8.92 -25.03 10.10
CA VAL A 233 -8.84 -26.41 9.59
C VAL A 233 -7.48 -26.67 8.93
N ALA A 234 -6.97 -25.72 8.13
CA ALA A 234 -5.62 -25.84 7.56
C ALA A 234 -4.58 -26.00 8.67
N TRP A 235 -4.64 -25.13 9.69
CA TRP A 235 -3.71 -25.15 10.81
C TRP A 235 -3.73 -26.47 11.60
N LEU A 236 -4.91 -26.99 11.93
CA LEU A 236 -5.09 -28.22 12.70
C LEU A 236 -4.65 -29.49 11.95
N ARG A 237 -4.62 -29.46 10.62
CA ARG A 237 -4.41 -30.67 9.80
C ARG A 237 -3.03 -30.78 9.19
N THR A 238 -2.25 -29.72 9.21
CA THR A 238 -0.89 -29.76 8.65
C THR A 238 0.16 -29.74 9.74
N GLU A 239 0.24 -30.82 10.51
CA GLU A 239 1.30 -31.04 11.50
C GLU A 239 2.71 -31.11 10.87
N LYS A 240 2.85 -31.04 9.53
CA LYS A 240 4.12 -31.21 8.81
C LYS A 240 4.49 -30.14 7.77
N SER A 241 3.68 -29.09 7.55
CA SER A 241 4.02 -28.08 6.54
C SER A 241 4.67 -26.85 7.18
N SER A 242 6.00 -26.72 6.98
CA SER A 242 6.80 -25.55 7.39
C SER A 242 6.18 -24.22 6.91
N MET A 243 5.51 -24.25 5.74
CA MET A 243 4.85 -23.13 5.09
C MET A 243 3.65 -22.61 5.87
N ILE A 244 2.80 -23.50 6.39
CA ILE A 244 1.59 -23.09 7.11
C ILE A 244 1.94 -22.45 8.45
N TRP A 245 3.00 -22.93 9.11
CA TRP A 245 3.56 -22.28 10.29
C TRP A 245 4.16 -20.92 9.98
N LEU A 246 4.89 -20.78 8.88
CA LEU A 246 5.40 -19.48 8.44
C LEU A 246 4.27 -18.49 8.16
N PHE A 247 3.26 -18.88 7.38
CA PHE A 247 2.12 -18.03 7.05
C PHE A 247 1.30 -17.67 8.30
N THR A 248 1.04 -18.62 9.18
CA THR A 248 0.40 -18.36 10.49
C THR A 248 1.25 -17.39 11.32
N GLY A 249 2.57 -17.55 11.35
CA GLY A 249 3.50 -16.64 12.02
C GLY A 249 3.43 -15.22 11.45
N MET A 250 3.43 -15.07 10.12
CA MET A 250 3.25 -13.79 9.42
C MET A 250 1.91 -13.13 9.81
N LEU A 251 0.81 -13.90 9.78
CA LEU A 251 -0.51 -13.42 10.18
C LEU A 251 -0.51 -12.92 11.62
N CYS A 252 0.00 -13.71 12.56
CA CYS A 252 0.04 -13.39 13.98
C CYS A 252 0.92 -12.16 14.25
N ILE A 253 2.16 -12.14 13.75
CA ILE A 253 3.10 -11.02 13.97
C ILE A 253 2.52 -9.73 13.43
N TYR A 254 1.97 -9.76 12.22
CA TYR A 254 1.40 -8.57 11.60
C TYR A 254 0.13 -8.10 12.32
N SER A 255 -0.79 -9.02 12.63
CA SER A 255 -2.04 -8.67 13.32
C SER A 255 -1.77 -8.17 14.74
N LEU A 256 -0.84 -8.78 15.47
CA LEU A 256 -0.45 -8.31 16.81
C LEU A 256 0.28 -6.96 16.76
N PHE A 257 1.17 -6.75 15.78
CA PHE A 257 1.83 -5.46 15.59
C PHE A 257 0.81 -4.34 15.37
N PHE A 258 -0.16 -4.56 14.47
CA PHE A 258 -1.21 -3.58 14.22
C PHE A 258 -2.27 -3.54 15.31
N ALA A 259 -2.53 -4.59 16.08
CA ALA A 259 -3.37 -4.49 17.28
C ALA A 259 -2.69 -3.61 18.35
N TRP A 260 -1.37 -3.75 18.51
CA TRP A 260 -0.57 -2.96 19.44
C TRP A 260 -0.41 -1.50 19.00
N ARG A 261 -0.34 -1.26 17.68
CA ARG A 261 -0.18 0.08 17.10
C ARG A 261 -1.49 0.72 16.65
N ALA A 262 -2.60 0.00 16.50
CA ALA A 262 -3.90 0.56 16.15
C ALA A 262 -4.38 1.36 17.33
N ASN A 263 -4.17 2.65 17.23
CA ASN A 263 -4.30 3.53 18.35
C ASN A 263 -4.91 4.86 17.85
N LEU A 264 -6.08 4.74 17.26
CA LEU A 264 -6.93 5.86 16.89
C LEU A 264 -8.31 5.53 17.44
N ASP A 265 -9.08 6.55 17.79
CA ASP A 265 -10.45 6.37 18.25
C ASP A 265 -11.31 5.79 17.12
N ILE A 266 -11.43 4.47 17.09
CA ILE A 266 -12.18 3.73 16.06
C ILE A 266 -13.70 3.97 16.13
N THR A 267 -14.19 4.68 17.16
CA THR A 267 -15.57 5.17 17.16
C THR A 267 -15.77 6.28 16.15
N LYS A 268 -14.69 6.99 15.76
CA LYS A 268 -14.72 8.00 14.70
C LYS A 268 -14.56 7.31 13.33
N PRO A 269 -15.53 7.48 12.40
CA PRO A 269 -15.48 6.82 11.10
C PRO A 269 -14.20 7.06 10.30
N LEU A 270 -13.67 8.29 10.35
CA LEU A 270 -12.42 8.65 9.68
C LEU A 270 -11.24 7.77 10.14
N PHE A 271 -11.12 7.58 11.46
CA PHE A 271 -10.02 6.83 12.06
C PHE A 271 -10.17 5.33 11.86
N MET A 272 -11.40 4.81 11.91
CA MET A 272 -11.67 3.43 11.49
C MET A 272 -11.18 3.20 10.05
N GLY A 273 -11.53 4.12 9.13
CA GLY A 273 -11.11 4.08 7.73
C GLY A 273 -9.60 4.16 7.50
N VAL A 274 -8.82 4.67 8.48
CA VAL A 274 -7.35 4.66 8.44
C VAL A 274 -6.80 3.32 8.90
N VAL A 275 -7.34 2.77 9.99
CA VAL A 275 -6.86 1.51 10.59
C VAL A 275 -7.22 0.30 9.73
N GLU A 276 -8.43 0.26 9.18
CA GLU A 276 -8.94 -0.90 8.43
C GLU A 276 -8.08 -1.24 7.20
N ARG A 277 -7.41 -0.25 6.59
CA ARG A 277 -6.53 -0.46 5.43
C ARG A 277 -5.38 -1.42 5.75
N PHE A 278 -4.94 -1.46 7.00
CA PHE A 278 -3.86 -2.36 7.41
C PHE A 278 -4.33 -3.82 7.51
N TRP A 279 -5.63 -4.11 7.57
CA TRP A 279 -6.13 -5.49 7.66
C TRP A 279 -5.97 -6.29 6.35
N MET A 280 -5.72 -5.64 5.22
CA MET A 280 -5.59 -6.29 3.91
C MET A 280 -4.50 -7.37 3.86
N GLN A 281 -3.36 -7.16 4.53
CA GLN A 281 -2.26 -8.12 4.51
C GLN A 281 -2.61 -9.38 5.31
N SER A 282 -3.22 -9.20 6.49
CA SER A 282 -3.81 -10.30 7.25
C SER A 282 -4.87 -11.04 6.42
N ASN A 283 -5.73 -10.32 5.69
CA ASN A 283 -6.75 -10.93 4.83
C ASN A 283 -6.13 -11.78 3.71
N ALA A 284 -5.01 -11.36 3.12
CA ALA A 284 -4.30 -12.14 2.10
C ALA A 284 -3.85 -13.50 2.64
N VAL A 285 -3.23 -13.52 3.82
CA VAL A 285 -2.79 -14.76 4.46
C VAL A 285 -3.98 -15.62 4.89
N MET A 286 -5.02 -15.02 5.47
CA MET A 286 -6.25 -15.71 5.85
C MET A 286 -6.93 -16.37 4.65
N ALA A 287 -6.95 -15.70 3.49
CA ALA A 287 -7.52 -16.25 2.27
C ALA A 287 -6.73 -17.48 1.77
N VAL A 288 -5.39 -17.42 1.82
CA VAL A 288 -4.53 -18.56 1.48
C VAL A 288 -4.77 -19.74 2.44
N LEU A 289 -4.78 -19.49 3.75
CA LEU A 289 -5.04 -20.53 4.75
C LEU A 289 -6.44 -21.13 4.58
N ALA A 290 -7.45 -20.32 4.28
CA ALA A 290 -8.81 -20.83 4.02
C ALA A 290 -8.87 -21.70 2.76
N GLY A 291 -8.16 -21.33 1.68
CA GLY A 291 -8.02 -22.16 0.48
C GLY A 291 -7.38 -23.51 0.77
N LEU A 292 -6.30 -23.53 1.57
CA LEU A 292 -5.65 -24.76 2.03
C LEU A 292 -6.55 -25.59 2.93
N GLY A 293 -7.37 -24.94 3.77
CA GLY A 293 -8.33 -25.58 4.65
C GLY A 293 -9.43 -26.32 3.89
N LEU A 294 -9.99 -25.68 2.85
CA LEU A 294 -10.96 -26.31 1.96
C LEU A 294 -10.36 -27.54 1.27
N ALA A 295 -9.16 -27.40 0.69
CA ALA A 295 -8.45 -28.51 0.06
C ALA A 295 -8.18 -29.67 1.04
N SER A 296 -7.83 -29.35 2.28
CA SER A 296 -7.58 -30.35 3.34
C SER A 296 -8.84 -31.13 3.72
N LEU A 297 -10.00 -30.47 3.81
CA LEU A 297 -11.28 -31.15 4.09
C LEU A 297 -11.62 -32.19 3.02
N VAL A 298 -11.45 -31.82 1.75
CA VAL A 298 -11.74 -32.69 0.61
C VAL A 298 -10.75 -33.84 0.53
N SER A 299 -9.46 -33.57 0.77
CA SER A 299 -8.44 -34.62 0.86
C SER A 299 -8.78 -35.67 1.92
N VAL A 300 -9.26 -35.25 3.11
CA VAL A 300 -9.68 -36.19 4.16
C VAL A 300 -10.93 -36.96 3.75
N GLY A 301 -11.91 -36.29 3.16
CA GLY A 301 -13.12 -36.93 2.65
C GLY A 301 -12.79 -38.01 1.62
N ASN A 302 -11.83 -37.76 0.72
CA ASN A 302 -11.41 -38.72 -0.31
C ASN A 302 -10.75 -39.97 0.28
N THR A 303 -10.05 -39.85 1.41
CA THR A 303 -9.47 -40.99 2.13
C THR A 303 -10.55 -41.86 2.79
N VAL A 304 -11.67 -41.27 3.19
CA VAL A 304 -12.76 -41.97 3.89
C VAL A 304 -13.81 -42.55 2.92
N LEU A 305 -14.10 -41.86 1.82
CA LEU A 305 -15.21 -42.15 0.90
C LEU A 305 -14.76 -42.60 -0.50
N GLU A 306 -13.52 -43.11 -0.63
CA GLU A 306 -12.93 -43.60 -1.89
C GLU A 306 -13.11 -42.65 -3.10
N ASN A 307 -12.32 -41.58 -3.12
CA ASN A 307 -12.09 -40.65 -4.25
C ASN A 307 -13.31 -40.42 -5.19
N SER A 308 -14.42 -40.01 -4.60
CA SER A 308 -15.66 -39.78 -5.32
C SER A 308 -15.62 -38.44 -6.08
N ARG A 309 -16.02 -38.45 -7.35
CA ARG A 309 -16.27 -37.22 -8.15
C ARG A 309 -17.20 -36.24 -7.42
N VAL A 310 -18.04 -36.74 -6.52
CA VAL A 310 -18.95 -35.92 -5.69
C VAL A 310 -18.17 -34.96 -4.79
N LEU A 311 -17.06 -35.40 -4.17
CA LEU A 311 -16.28 -34.55 -3.26
C LEU A 311 -15.58 -33.40 -4.00
N GLN A 312 -15.11 -33.65 -5.22
CA GLN A 312 -14.56 -32.60 -6.09
C GLN A 312 -15.65 -31.60 -6.52
N CYS A 313 -16.86 -32.07 -6.86
CA CYS A 313 -17.99 -31.19 -7.14
C CYS A 313 -18.35 -30.34 -5.91
N VAL A 314 -18.37 -30.93 -4.71
CA VAL A 314 -18.64 -30.21 -3.45
C VAL A 314 -17.57 -29.15 -3.18
N GLU A 315 -16.30 -29.44 -3.46
CA GLU A 315 -15.22 -28.46 -3.33
C GLU A 315 -15.46 -27.22 -4.19
N TRP A 316 -15.73 -27.44 -5.48
CA TRP A 316 -16.01 -26.37 -6.44
C TRP A 316 -17.27 -25.58 -6.10
N LEU A 317 -18.35 -26.28 -5.71
CA LEU A 317 -19.60 -25.63 -5.29
C LEU A 317 -19.38 -24.78 -4.03
N SER A 318 -18.59 -25.27 -3.07
CA SER A 318 -18.26 -24.53 -1.84
C SER A 318 -17.43 -23.28 -2.15
N ALA A 319 -16.41 -23.42 -3.00
CA ALA A 319 -15.59 -22.29 -3.45
C ALA A 319 -16.45 -21.24 -4.17
N ALA A 320 -17.26 -21.67 -5.16
CA ALA A 320 -18.13 -20.78 -5.93
C ALA A 320 -19.18 -20.08 -5.05
N ALA A 321 -19.80 -20.80 -4.11
CA ALA A 321 -20.79 -20.23 -3.19
C ALA A 321 -20.17 -19.16 -2.27
N LEU A 322 -18.99 -19.42 -1.70
CA LEU A 322 -18.31 -18.47 -0.82
C LEU A 322 -17.83 -17.23 -1.59
N VAL A 323 -17.29 -17.40 -2.79
CA VAL A 323 -16.88 -16.27 -3.65
C VAL A 323 -18.09 -15.44 -4.07
N THR A 324 -19.18 -16.08 -4.49
CA THR A 324 -20.42 -15.38 -4.87
C THR A 324 -21.02 -14.64 -3.68
N SER A 325 -21.00 -15.23 -2.49
CA SER A 325 -21.44 -14.57 -1.26
C SER A 325 -20.61 -13.32 -0.95
N GLN A 326 -19.29 -13.35 -1.17
CA GLN A 326 -18.43 -12.18 -0.98
C GLN A 326 -18.73 -11.07 -1.99
N ILE A 327 -18.94 -11.42 -3.26
CA ILE A 327 -19.35 -10.46 -4.29
C ILE A 327 -20.66 -9.81 -3.88
N TYR A 328 -21.68 -10.61 -3.56
CA TYR A 328 -23.00 -10.10 -3.20
C TYR A 328 -22.96 -9.17 -1.98
N ALA A 329 -22.18 -9.52 -0.95
CA ALA A 329 -22.06 -8.72 0.27
C ALA A 329 -21.37 -7.37 0.05
N ASN A 330 -20.41 -7.28 -0.88
CA ASN A 330 -19.55 -6.10 -1.02
C ASN A 330 -19.79 -5.27 -2.28
N TYR A 331 -20.50 -5.80 -3.29
CA TYR A 331 -20.69 -5.13 -4.59
C TYR A 331 -21.28 -3.73 -4.46
N SER A 332 -22.38 -3.57 -3.70
CA SER A 332 -23.05 -2.27 -3.56
C SER A 332 -22.21 -1.21 -2.83
N ILE A 333 -21.30 -1.65 -1.96
CA ILE A 333 -20.38 -0.77 -1.22
C ILE A 333 -19.19 -0.36 -2.11
N CYS A 334 -18.69 -1.31 -2.90
CA CYS A 334 -17.52 -1.12 -3.76
C CYS A 334 -17.85 -0.59 -5.15
N ASP A 335 -19.12 -0.57 -5.56
CA ASP A 335 -19.52 0.06 -6.82
C ASP A 335 -19.38 1.59 -6.73
N GLN A 336 -18.44 2.11 -7.50
CA GLN A 336 -18.15 3.54 -7.61
C GLN A 336 -18.47 4.09 -9.00
N SER A 337 -19.20 3.33 -9.83
CA SER A 337 -19.55 3.71 -11.22
C SER A 337 -20.27 5.06 -11.33
N CYS A 338 -21.05 5.39 -10.30
CA CYS A 338 -21.81 6.64 -10.21
C CYS A 338 -21.18 7.68 -9.26
N ASN A 339 -20.00 7.41 -8.67
CA ASN A 339 -19.40 8.31 -7.70
C ASN A 339 -18.56 9.41 -8.37
N TYR A 340 -19.18 10.58 -8.54
CA TYR A 340 -18.54 11.79 -9.07
C TYR A 340 -18.46 12.92 -8.04
N VAL A 341 -18.69 12.65 -6.74
CA VAL A 341 -18.89 13.70 -5.74
C VAL A 341 -17.68 14.64 -5.61
N VAL A 342 -16.48 14.06 -5.49
CA VAL A 342 -15.23 14.83 -5.33
C VAL A 342 -14.88 15.58 -6.62
N ASN A 343 -15.16 14.97 -7.78
CA ASN A 343 -14.95 15.62 -9.08
C ASN A 343 -15.87 16.83 -9.23
N LYS A 344 -17.17 16.68 -8.96
CA LYS A 344 -18.15 17.77 -9.01
C LYS A 344 -17.83 18.87 -8.01
N PHE A 345 -17.46 18.50 -6.79
CA PHE A 345 -17.03 19.45 -5.75
C PHE A 345 -15.88 20.34 -6.24
N ALA A 346 -14.78 19.75 -6.71
CA ALA A 346 -13.61 20.51 -7.11
C ALA A 346 -13.85 21.32 -8.40
N ARG A 347 -14.61 20.78 -9.37
CA ARG A 347 -14.99 21.51 -10.59
C ARG A 347 -15.84 22.74 -10.28
N ASN A 348 -16.86 22.59 -9.42
CA ASN A 348 -17.73 23.69 -9.04
C ASN A 348 -16.96 24.75 -8.26
N LEU A 349 -16.05 24.35 -7.36
CA LEU A 349 -15.26 25.30 -6.60
C LEU A 349 -14.29 26.09 -7.49
N LEU A 350 -13.57 25.42 -8.40
CA LEU A 350 -12.68 26.09 -9.35
C LEU A 350 -13.44 26.99 -10.33
N SER A 351 -14.62 26.57 -10.81
CA SER A 351 -15.38 27.36 -11.79
C SER A 351 -15.99 28.63 -11.21
N SER A 352 -16.27 28.65 -9.90
CA SER A 352 -16.90 29.79 -9.22
C SER A 352 -15.91 30.88 -8.78
N MET A 353 -14.58 30.64 -8.88
CA MET A 353 -13.59 31.63 -8.46
C MET A 353 -13.44 32.75 -9.49
N PRO A 354 -13.23 34.01 -9.08
CA PRO A 354 -12.91 35.08 -10.01
C PRO A 354 -11.60 34.80 -10.77
N PRO A 355 -11.36 35.46 -11.92
CA PRO A 355 -10.07 35.40 -12.62
C PRO A 355 -8.91 35.76 -11.69
N ASP A 356 -7.76 35.10 -11.87
CA ASP A 356 -6.51 35.34 -11.13
C ASP A 356 -6.63 35.17 -9.59
N ALA A 357 -7.64 34.43 -9.14
CA ALA A 357 -7.88 34.21 -7.71
C ALA A 357 -6.76 33.40 -7.04
N ILE A 358 -6.42 33.79 -5.80
CA ILE A 358 -5.58 33.01 -4.89
C ILE A 358 -6.50 32.19 -3.97
N ILE A 359 -6.40 30.86 -4.05
CA ILE A 359 -7.17 29.94 -3.23
C ILE A 359 -6.28 29.39 -2.11
N LEU A 360 -6.63 29.70 -0.87
CA LEU A 360 -5.99 29.13 0.31
C LEU A 360 -6.62 27.76 0.62
N LEU A 361 -5.83 26.70 0.40
CA LEU A 361 -6.26 25.32 0.64
C LEU A 361 -6.05 24.94 2.11
N ARG A 362 -7.03 24.22 2.66
CA ARG A 362 -6.97 23.59 3.99
C ARG A 362 -7.54 22.19 3.93
N GLY A 363 -6.83 21.24 4.53
CA GLY A 363 -7.22 19.82 4.58
C GLY A 363 -7.01 19.05 3.27
N ASP A 364 -6.99 17.74 3.42
CA ASP A 364 -6.67 16.81 2.33
C ASP A 364 -7.69 16.82 1.19
N LEU A 365 -8.99 16.87 1.51
CA LEU A 365 -10.03 16.74 0.48
C LEU A 365 -10.05 17.95 -0.46
N PRO A 366 -10.18 19.22 0.01
CA PRO A 366 -10.08 20.38 -0.87
C PRO A 366 -8.69 20.47 -1.53
N GLY A 367 -7.62 20.26 -0.77
CA GLY A 367 -6.25 20.38 -1.27
C GLY A 367 -5.96 19.44 -2.44
N ASN A 368 -6.17 18.13 -2.24
CA ASN A 368 -5.84 17.13 -3.26
C ASN A 368 -6.77 17.19 -4.47
N SER A 369 -8.08 17.42 -4.26
CA SER A 369 -9.05 17.45 -5.36
C SER A 369 -8.85 18.66 -6.30
N LEU A 370 -8.58 19.86 -5.73
CA LEU A 370 -8.28 21.04 -6.54
C LEU A 370 -6.93 20.91 -7.25
N ARG A 371 -5.88 20.48 -6.54
CA ARG A 371 -4.55 20.26 -7.15
C ARG A 371 -4.62 19.30 -8.32
N TYR A 372 -5.41 18.22 -8.21
CA TYR A 372 -5.60 17.28 -9.32
C TYR A 372 -6.23 17.95 -10.54
N LEU A 373 -7.40 18.58 -10.40
CA LEU A 373 -8.08 19.20 -11.54
C LEU A 373 -7.27 20.34 -12.16
N HIS A 374 -6.61 21.14 -11.32
CA HIS A 374 -5.84 22.27 -11.77
C HIS A 374 -4.51 21.85 -12.43
N TYR A 375 -3.65 21.08 -11.74
CA TYR A 375 -2.31 20.74 -12.24
C TYR A 375 -2.25 19.51 -13.14
N CYS A 376 -3.21 18.58 -13.06
CA CYS A 376 -3.23 17.38 -13.91
C CYS A 376 -4.20 17.49 -15.07
N GLU A 377 -5.39 18.07 -14.87
CA GLU A 377 -6.41 18.22 -15.92
C GLU A 377 -6.42 19.61 -16.56
N GLY A 378 -5.59 20.55 -16.08
CA GLY A 378 -5.42 21.89 -16.68
C GLY A 378 -6.60 22.83 -16.45
N MET A 379 -7.43 22.57 -15.43
CA MET A 379 -8.60 23.40 -15.14
C MET A 379 -8.20 24.71 -14.46
N ARG A 380 -8.68 25.85 -14.98
CA ARG A 380 -8.43 27.18 -14.42
C ARG A 380 -6.93 27.46 -14.22
N PRO A 381 -6.09 27.45 -15.28
CA PRO A 381 -4.65 27.68 -15.14
C PRO A 381 -4.30 29.09 -14.62
N ASP A 382 -5.28 30.00 -14.60
CA ASP A 382 -5.19 31.36 -14.08
C ASP A 382 -5.25 31.45 -12.55
N VAL A 383 -5.86 30.49 -11.84
CA VAL A 383 -5.95 30.54 -10.38
C VAL A 383 -4.68 30.00 -9.73
N THR A 384 -4.32 30.55 -8.58
CA THR A 384 -3.16 30.08 -7.81
C THR A 384 -3.60 29.34 -6.56
N LEU A 385 -3.09 28.12 -6.36
CA LEU A 385 -3.40 27.28 -5.20
C LEU A 385 -2.28 27.37 -4.16
N VAL A 386 -2.56 27.89 -2.97
CA VAL A 386 -1.60 28.01 -1.85
C VAL A 386 -2.07 27.15 -0.69
N ASP A 387 -1.27 26.17 -0.27
CA ASP A 387 -1.62 25.27 0.83
C ASP A 387 -1.28 25.89 2.18
N GLN A 388 -2.32 26.35 2.89
CA GLN A 388 -2.18 27.08 4.15
C GLN A 388 -1.62 26.22 5.27
N GLU A 389 -1.99 24.95 5.32
CA GLU A 389 -1.51 24.03 6.36
C GLU A 389 -0.06 23.66 6.08
N MET A 390 0.30 23.42 4.82
CA MET A 390 1.68 23.09 4.47
C MET A 390 2.66 24.26 4.67
N MET A 391 2.20 25.53 4.59
CA MET A 391 3.04 26.69 4.93
C MET A 391 3.56 26.69 6.38
N THR A 392 3.00 25.85 7.27
CA THR A 392 3.52 25.65 8.63
C THR A 392 4.80 24.82 8.67
N TYR A 393 5.15 24.11 7.60
CA TYR A 393 6.37 23.32 7.51
C TYR A 393 7.55 24.15 7.00
N GLU A 394 8.73 23.94 7.58
CA GLU A 394 9.95 24.72 7.26
C GLU A 394 10.40 24.55 5.80
N TRP A 395 10.13 23.39 5.21
CA TRP A 395 10.50 23.10 3.83
C TRP A 395 9.54 23.70 2.79
N TYR A 396 8.33 24.11 3.17
CA TYR A 396 7.29 24.47 2.19
C TYR A 396 7.63 25.70 1.38
N LEU A 397 7.91 26.85 2.01
CA LEU A 397 8.20 28.08 1.24
C LEU A 397 9.49 27.96 0.42
N PRO A 398 10.62 27.44 0.95
CA PRO A 398 11.83 27.23 0.16
C PRO A 398 11.62 26.35 -1.08
N LYS A 399 10.72 25.36 -1.02
CA LYS A 399 10.41 24.50 -2.15
C LYS A 399 9.33 25.10 -3.06
N MET A 400 8.18 25.42 -2.50
CA MET A 400 6.96 25.66 -3.27
C MET A 400 6.84 27.08 -3.80
N ALA A 401 7.46 28.09 -3.16
CA ALA A 401 7.27 29.49 -3.53
C ALA A 401 7.66 29.78 -4.99
N LYS A 402 8.71 29.13 -5.51
CA LYS A 402 9.14 29.31 -6.91
C LYS A 402 8.13 28.79 -7.94
N HIS A 403 7.21 27.92 -7.51
CA HIS A 403 6.14 27.36 -8.34
C HIS A 403 4.83 28.14 -8.20
N LEU A 404 4.83 29.24 -7.44
CA LEU A 404 3.69 30.13 -7.19
C LEU A 404 4.02 31.55 -7.71
N PRO A 405 4.18 31.74 -9.03
CA PRO A 405 4.53 33.04 -9.59
C PRO A 405 3.47 34.09 -9.25
N GLY A 406 3.90 35.31 -8.94
CA GLY A 406 2.99 36.41 -8.58
C GLY A 406 2.54 36.42 -7.12
N ILE A 407 2.90 35.41 -6.31
CA ILE A 407 2.61 35.37 -4.88
C ILE A 407 3.80 35.88 -4.07
N SER A 408 3.55 36.85 -3.20
CA SER A 408 4.51 37.41 -2.25
C SER A 408 4.33 36.81 -0.86
N PHE A 409 5.40 36.27 -0.27
CA PHE A 409 5.39 35.73 1.09
C PHE A 409 6.14 36.70 2.03
N PRO A 410 5.48 37.27 3.05
CA PRO A 410 6.08 38.31 3.90
C PRO A 410 7.02 37.77 4.98
N GLY A 411 7.17 36.45 5.09
CA GLY A 411 8.07 35.79 6.02
C GLY A 411 8.47 34.39 5.53
N ARG A 412 9.18 33.65 6.37
CA ARG A 412 9.72 32.32 6.02
C ARG A 412 8.82 31.15 6.41
N ARG A 413 7.85 31.39 7.29
CA ARG A 413 6.94 30.35 7.80
C ARG A 413 5.60 30.96 8.20
N TRP A 414 4.53 30.22 7.93
CA TRP A 414 3.20 30.62 8.38
C TRP A 414 2.98 30.29 9.86
N ASN A 415 2.39 31.23 10.59
CA ASN A 415 1.88 31.02 11.94
C ASN A 415 0.56 31.78 12.11
N PRO A 416 -0.53 31.15 12.59
CA PRO A 416 -1.78 31.86 12.87
C PRO A 416 -1.63 32.95 13.94
N VAL A 417 -0.63 32.83 14.83
CA VAL A 417 -0.34 33.82 15.89
C VAL A 417 0.91 34.62 15.51
N GLU A 418 0.87 35.93 15.69
CA GLU A 418 2.05 36.77 15.50
C GLU A 418 3.14 36.43 16.51
N GLY A 419 4.35 36.25 16.03
CA GLY A 419 5.50 35.99 16.89
C GLY A 419 6.73 35.54 16.12
N ILE A 420 7.84 35.56 16.84
CA ILE A 420 9.08 34.90 16.44
C ILE A 420 9.02 33.51 17.06
N LEU A 421 9.26 32.47 16.26
CA LEU A 421 9.36 31.11 16.82
C LEU A 421 10.57 31.00 17.76
N PRO A 422 10.62 30.01 18.67
CA PRO A 422 11.73 29.86 19.63
C PRO A 422 13.14 29.78 18.98
N ASP A 423 13.20 29.41 17.70
CA ASP A 423 14.41 29.33 16.87
C ASP A 423 14.81 30.66 16.20
N GLY A 424 14.08 31.75 16.44
CA GLY A 424 14.31 33.05 15.81
C GLY A 424 13.62 33.23 14.45
N THR A 425 12.84 32.26 13.96
CA THR A 425 12.20 32.35 12.64
C THR A 425 11.11 33.42 12.63
N LEU A 426 11.24 34.38 11.71
CA LEU A 426 10.21 35.38 11.43
C LEU A 426 9.01 34.73 10.71
N THR A 427 7.87 34.70 11.41
CA THR A 427 6.63 34.14 10.87
C THR A 427 5.71 35.22 10.30
N PHE A 428 4.72 34.79 9.52
CA PHE A 428 3.64 35.66 9.07
C PHE A 428 2.28 34.98 9.24
N ASN A 429 1.26 35.81 9.42
CA ASN A 429 -0.13 35.39 9.55
C ASN A 429 -0.94 35.76 8.29
N LEU A 430 -2.25 35.49 8.34
CA LEU A 430 -3.16 35.73 7.21
C LEU A 430 -3.22 37.20 6.84
N HIS A 431 -3.21 38.07 7.85
CA HIS A 431 -3.28 39.50 7.66
C HIS A 431 -2.09 39.99 6.83
N HIS A 432 -0.87 39.60 7.20
CA HIS A 432 0.35 39.92 6.46
C HIS A 432 0.30 39.37 5.03
N PHE A 433 -0.08 38.10 4.87
CA PHE A 433 -0.17 37.47 3.54
C PHE A 433 -1.15 38.20 2.62
N LEU A 434 -2.35 38.52 3.12
CA LEU A 434 -3.35 39.24 2.35
C LEU A 434 -2.89 40.66 2.03
N LYS A 435 -2.25 41.37 2.97
CA LYS A 435 -1.78 42.74 2.77
C LYS A 435 -0.78 42.86 1.62
N VAL A 436 0.11 41.88 1.44
CA VAL A 436 1.13 41.93 0.37
C VAL A 436 0.66 41.35 -0.97
N ASN A 437 -0.46 40.62 -0.98
CA ASN A 437 -1.04 40.03 -2.20
C ASN A 437 -2.36 40.69 -2.62
N LYS A 438 -2.79 41.74 -1.93
CA LYS A 438 -3.97 42.52 -2.30
C LYS A 438 -3.57 43.43 -3.47
N GLN A 439 -3.96 43.03 -4.69
CA GLN A 439 -3.89 43.87 -5.88
C GLN A 439 -5.09 44.82 -5.93
#